data_AF-A0A8H6TWY7-F1
#
_entry.id   AF-A0A8H6TWY7-F1
#
_cell.length_a   1.000
_cell.length_b   1.000
_cell.length_c   1.000
_cell.angle_alpha   90.00
_cell.angle_beta   90.00
_cell.angle_gamma   90.00
#
_symmetry.space_group_name_H-M   'P 1'
#
loop_
_entity.id
_entity.type
_entity.pdbx_description
1 polymer ?
#
loop_
_entity_poly.entity_id
_entity_poly.type
_entity_poly.pdbx_seq_one_letter_code
_entity_poly.pdbx_strand_id
1 'polypeptide(L)'
;MAQGFTGSVVLTQDSIGHASISGPSVCTFQLVREYFVNGTLPAEGTVCPVSVPLFPEPQTAENSRRSALSAEDLELVGAGMELARMFAAFGQGKPM
;
A
#
# COMPACT_ATOMS: atom_id res chain seq x y z
N MET A 1 -14.05 -6.18 -12.76
CA MET A 1 -13.58 -4.80 -13.04
C MET A 1 -12.61 -4.78 -14.22
N ALA A 2 -11.35 -5.23 -14.09
CA ALA A 2 -10.35 -5.15 -15.17
C ALA A 2 -10.75 -5.82 -16.49
N GLN A 3 -11.44 -6.98 -16.45
CA GLN A 3 -11.90 -7.68 -17.66
C GLN A 3 -12.75 -6.83 -18.62
N GLY A 4 -13.41 -5.77 -18.13
CA GLY A 4 -14.18 -4.84 -18.95
C GLY A 4 -13.36 -3.74 -19.65
N PHE A 5 -12.06 -3.62 -19.35
CA PHE A 5 -11.18 -2.59 -19.89
C PHE A 5 -10.00 -3.23 -20.61
N THR A 6 -10.02 -3.23 -21.94
CA THR A 6 -8.97 -3.83 -22.77
C THR A 6 -7.60 -3.21 -22.46
N GLY A 7 -6.61 -4.08 -22.23
CA GLY A 7 -5.25 -3.67 -21.87
C GLY A 7 -5.05 -3.32 -20.40
N SER A 8 -6.08 -3.43 -19.56
CA SER A 8 -5.92 -3.30 -18.10
C SER A 8 -5.53 -4.63 -17.44
N VAL A 9 -4.82 -4.54 -16.32
CA VAL A 9 -4.45 -5.69 -15.47
C VAL A 9 -4.90 -5.44 -14.04
N VAL A 10 -5.01 -6.51 -13.24
CA VAL A 10 -5.35 -6.43 -11.81
C VAL A 10 -4.07 -6.41 -10.98
N LEU A 11 -3.96 -5.42 -10.11
CA LEU A 11 -3.02 -5.42 -8.99
C LEU A 11 -3.77 -5.78 -7.71
N THR A 12 -3.39 -6.89 -7.08
CA THR A 12 -3.98 -7.30 -5.80
C THR A 12 -3.09 -6.87 -4.65
N GLN A 13 -3.66 -6.18 -3.66
CA GLN A 13 -3.00 -6.00 -2.37
C GLN A 13 -3.57 -7.02 -1.39
N ASP A 14 -2.72 -7.91 -0.89
CA ASP A 14 -3.09 -8.91 0.10
C ASP A 14 -2.99 -8.31 1.50
N SER A 15 -4.10 -7.73 1.94
CA SER A 15 -4.22 -7.04 3.21
C SER A 15 -5.62 -7.19 3.79
N ILE A 16 -5.72 -7.23 5.11
CA ILE A 16 -6.99 -7.07 5.81
C ILE A 16 -7.38 -5.59 5.78
N GLY A 17 -8.68 -5.27 5.73
CA GLY A 17 -9.19 -3.89 5.82
C GLY A 17 -10.08 -3.48 4.64
N HIS A 18 -10.55 -2.23 4.66
CA HIS A 18 -11.39 -1.67 3.58
C HIS A 18 -10.52 -0.88 2.61
N ALA A 19 -10.44 -1.38 1.37
CA ALA A 19 -9.58 -0.90 0.30
C ALA A 19 -8.07 -1.00 0.58
N SER A 20 -7.26 -0.83 -0.48
CA SER A 20 -5.80 -0.97 -0.44
C SER A 20 -5.11 0.09 0.43
N ILE A 21 -5.73 1.25 0.63
CA ILE A 21 -5.16 2.32 1.46
C ILE A 21 -5.08 1.93 2.94
N SER A 22 -5.91 0.98 3.40
CA SER A 22 -5.94 0.58 4.82
C SER A 22 -4.70 -0.18 5.29
N GLY A 23 -4.00 -0.88 4.38
CA GLY A 23 -2.79 -1.65 4.69
C GLY A 23 -1.59 -1.14 3.88
N PRO A 24 -0.68 -0.32 4.46
CA PRO A 24 0.46 0.22 3.73
C PRO A 24 1.35 -0.88 3.11
N SER A 25 1.62 -0.77 1.81
CA SER A 25 2.47 -1.70 1.05
C SER A 25 3.38 -0.95 0.07
N VAL A 26 4.69 -1.07 0.25
CA VAL A 26 5.70 -0.51 -0.66
C VAL A 26 5.53 -1.05 -2.06
N CYS A 27 5.33 -2.36 -2.21
CA CYS A 27 5.07 -3.02 -3.49
C CYS A 27 3.87 -2.36 -4.22
N THR A 28 2.76 -2.15 -3.51
CA THR A 28 1.59 -1.52 -4.11
C THR A 28 1.84 -0.06 -4.45
N PHE A 29 2.43 0.72 -3.55
CA PHE A 29 2.68 2.15 -3.80
C PHE A 29 3.69 2.39 -4.93
N GLN A 30 4.71 1.54 -5.07
CA GLN A 30 5.67 1.61 -6.16
C GLN A 30 4.97 1.38 -7.51
N LEU A 31 4.20 0.31 -7.64
CA LEU A 31 3.49 -0.01 -8.89
C LEU A 31 2.43 1.04 -9.24
N VAL A 32 1.73 1.58 -8.24
CA VAL A 32 0.80 2.70 -8.44
C VAL A 32 1.54 3.94 -8.92
N ARG A 33 2.68 4.28 -8.32
CA ARG A 33 3.52 5.41 -8.74
C ARG A 33 4.02 5.21 -10.17
N GLU A 34 4.54 4.04 -10.52
CA GLU A 34 5.02 3.73 -11.87
C GLU A 34 3.91 3.84 -12.92
N TYR A 35 2.70 3.37 -12.59
CA TYR A 35 1.54 3.53 -13.46
C TYR A 35 1.22 5.01 -13.71
N PHE A 36 1.18 5.85 -12.67
CA PHE A 36 0.85 7.27 -12.84
C PHE A 36 1.97 8.10 -13.49
N VAL A 37 3.24 7.74 -13.27
CA VAL A 37 4.38 8.50 -13.81
C VAL A 37 4.73 8.06 -15.22
N ASN A 38 4.74 6.74 -15.48
CA ASN A 38 5.25 6.16 -16.72
C ASN A 38 4.18 5.44 -17.56
N GLY A 39 2.99 5.18 -17.01
CA GLY A 39 2.00 4.31 -17.64
C GLY A 39 2.36 2.82 -17.59
N THR A 40 3.34 2.44 -16.76
CA THR A 40 3.80 1.05 -16.66
C THR A 40 2.78 0.20 -15.90
N LEU A 41 2.42 -0.95 -16.47
CA LEU A 41 1.51 -1.92 -15.85
C LEU A 41 2.30 -3.02 -15.12
N PRO A 42 1.79 -3.54 -13.99
CA PRO A 42 2.38 -4.70 -13.36
C PRO A 42 2.18 -5.95 -14.22
N ALA A 43 2.94 -7.01 -13.92
CA ALA A 43 2.71 -8.32 -14.50
C ALA A 43 1.29 -8.83 -14.14
N GLU A 44 0.68 -9.61 -15.03
CA GLU A 44 -0.61 -10.21 -14.74
C GLU A 44 -0.54 -11.12 -13.51
N GLY A 45 -1.53 -11.01 -12.62
CA GLY A 45 -1.58 -11.78 -11.38
C GLY A 45 -0.63 -11.28 -10.28
N THR A 46 -0.09 -10.07 -10.39
CA THR A 46 0.76 -9.47 -9.34
C THR A 46 -0.03 -9.32 -8.03
N VAL A 47 0.54 -9.86 -6.96
CA VAL A 47 0.04 -9.76 -5.59
C VAL A 47 1.09 -9.10 -4.70
N CYS A 48 0.71 -8.02 -4.03
CA CYS A 48 1.56 -7.28 -3.11
C CYS A 48 1.14 -7.53 -1.66
N PRO A 49 2.05 -7.98 -0.77
CA PRO A 49 1.76 -8.10 0.66
C PRO A 49 1.82 -6.74 1.36
N VAL A 50 1.28 -6.64 2.58
CA VAL A 50 1.50 -5.47 3.44
C VAL A 50 2.96 -5.33 3.87
N SER A 51 3.47 -4.10 3.93
CA SER A 51 4.81 -3.81 4.46
C SER A 51 4.83 -3.80 5.98
N VAL A 52 3.69 -3.48 6.61
CA VAL A 52 3.53 -3.45 8.06
C VAL A 52 2.20 -4.11 8.42
N PRO A 53 2.18 -5.06 9.38
CA PRO A 53 0.92 -5.63 9.84
C PRO A 53 0.05 -4.55 10.50
N LEU A 54 -1.27 -4.63 10.26
CA LEU A 54 -2.26 -3.73 10.85
C LEU A 54 -2.26 -3.75 12.39
N PHE A 55 -2.04 -4.92 12.97
CA PHE A 55 -1.94 -5.13 14.41
C PHE A 55 -0.58 -5.75 14.73
N PRO A 56 0.49 -4.95 14.86
CA PRO A 56 1.81 -5.48 15.14
C PRO A 56 1.86 -6.02 16.57
N GLU A 57 2.33 -7.25 16.75
CA GLU A 57 2.72 -7.72 18.07
C GLU A 57 3.87 -6.86 18.60
N PRO A 58 3.88 -6.51 19.90
CA PRO A 58 4.82 -5.55 20.48
C PRO A 58 6.30 -5.94 20.31
N GLN A 59 6.60 -7.19 19.97
CA GLN A 59 7.96 -7.76 19.91
C GLN A 59 8.48 -7.87 18.47
N THR A 60 7.58 -7.80 17.48
CA THR A 60 7.87 -7.93 16.04
C THR A 60 7.92 -6.55 15.35
N ALA A 61 7.34 -5.53 15.98
CA ALA A 61 7.22 -4.17 15.46
C ALA A 61 8.56 -3.45 15.22
N GLU A 62 9.59 -3.70 16.04
CA GLU A 62 10.93 -3.11 15.83
C GLU A 62 11.75 -3.85 14.77
N ASN A 63 11.65 -5.19 14.72
CA ASN A 63 12.45 -6.01 13.82
C ASN A 63 11.92 -5.97 12.38
N SER A 64 10.60 -5.84 12.18
CA SER A 64 10.01 -5.63 10.84
C SER A 64 10.26 -4.24 10.27
N ARG A 65 10.43 -3.20 11.10
CA ARG A 65 10.66 -1.81 10.63
C ARG A 65 12.05 -1.58 10.04
N ARG A 66 13.05 -2.40 10.39
CA ARG A 66 14.46 -2.13 10.06
C ARG A 66 15.09 -3.08 9.03
N SER A 67 14.45 -4.20 8.68
CA SER A 67 15.22 -5.31 8.10
C SER A 67 15.18 -5.50 6.58
N ALA A 68 14.50 -4.66 5.78
CA ALA A 68 14.47 -4.90 4.32
C ALA A 68 14.13 -3.72 3.38
N LEU A 69 13.83 -2.51 3.87
CA LEU A 69 13.35 -1.42 3.02
C LEU A 69 14.43 -0.35 2.85
N SER A 70 14.62 0.11 1.61
CA SER A 70 15.54 1.21 1.29
C SER A 70 15.04 2.54 1.87
N ALA A 71 15.89 3.58 1.86
CA ALA A 71 15.49 4.90 2.37
C ALA A 71 14.31 5.50 1.57
N GLU A 72 14.31 5.30 0.25
CA GLU A 72 13.22 5.71 -0.64
C GLU A 72 11.92 4.93 -0.35
N ASP A 73 12.03 3.64 -0.03
CA ASP A 73 10.86 2.83 0.32
C ASP A 73 10.28 3.18 1.68
N LEU A 74 11.14 3.57 2.63
CA LEU A 74 10.72 4.10 3.93
C LEU A 74 9.96 5.41 3.79
N GLU A 75 10.38 6.28 2.87
CA GLU A 75 9.64 7.51 2.56
C GLU A 75 8.29 7.20 1.91
N LEU A 76 8.27 6.29 0.94
CA LEU A 76 7.05 5.87 0.24
C LEU A 76 6.03 5.23 1.19
N VAL A 77 6.47 4.32 2.07
CA VAL A 77 5.59 3.70 3.06
C VAL A 77 5.11 4.74 4.08
N GLY A 78 5.94 5.72 4.43
CA GLY A 78 5.57 6.85 5.28
C GLY A 78 4.43 7.68 4.69
N ALA A 79 4.56 8.07 3.42
CA ALA A 79 3.49 8.78 2.69
C ALA A 79 2.21 7.92 2.60
N GLY A 80 2.35 6.63 2.34
CA GLY A 80 1.24 5.68 2.35
C GLY A 80 0.53 5.57 3.71
N MET A 81 1.29 5.61 4.81
CA MET A 81 0.74 5.63 6.16
C MET A 81 -0.02 6.92 6.47
N GLU A 82 0.46 8.08 6.02
CA GLU A 82 -0.27 9.34 6.18
C GLU A 82 -1.59 9.33 5.39
N LEU A 83 -1.58 8.81 4.15
CA LEU A 83 -2.80 8.65 3.36
C LEU A 83 -3.81 7.74 4.08
N ALA A 84 -3.34 6.63 4.65
CA ALA A 84 -4.16 5.73 5.45
C ALA A 84 -4.80 6.42 6.67
N ARG A 85 -4.02 7.27 7.36
CA ARG A 85 -4.51 8.06 8.51
C ARG A 85 -5.56 9.09 8.11
N MET A 86 -5.35 9.80 7.00
CA MET A 86 -6.34 10.76 6.48
C MET A 86 -7.68 10.08 6.20
N PHE A 87 -7.65 8.91 5.56
CA PHE A 87 -8.86 8.15 5.25
C PHE A 87 -9.56 7.64 6.53
N ALA A 88 -8.79 7.18 7.51
CA ALA A 88 -9.32 6.77 8.81
C ALA A 88 -9.93 7.94 9.61
N ALA A 89 -9.41 9.16 9.45
CA ALA A 89 -9.93 10.36 10.11
C ALA A 89 -11.28 10.81 9.53
N PHE A 90 -11.48 10.65 8.22
CA PHE A 90 -12.75 10.99 7.55
C PHE A 90 -13.94 10.17 8.11
N GLY A 91 -13.72 8.91 8.45
CA GLY A 91 -14.74 8.05 9.07
C GLY A 91 -15.03 8.37 10.55
N GLN A 92 -14.17 9.15 11.22
CA GLN A 92 -14.27 9.44 12.65
C GLN A 92 -14.80 10.85 12.95
N GLY A 93 -15.17 11.64 11.94
CA GLY A 93 -15.74 12.97 12.14
C GLY A 93 -14.79 13.99 12.78
N LYS A 94 -13.47 13.78 12.69
CA LYS A 94 -12.48 14.71 13.24
C LYS A 94 -12.19 15.82 12.22
N PRO A 95 -12.32 17.12 12.58
CA PRO A 95 -12.04 18.21 11.66
C PRO A 95 -10.56 18.22 11.25
N MET A 96 -10.31 18.59 10.00
CA MET A 96 -8.97 18.73 9.40
C MET A 96 -8.10 19.75 10.12
#